data_AF-A0A7L3ICP7-F1
#
_entry.id   AF-A0A7L3ICP7-F1
#
_cell.length_a   1.000
_cell.length_b   1.000
_cell.length_c   1.000
_cell.angle_alpha   90.00
_cell.angle_beta   90.00
_cell.angle_gamma   90.00
#
_symmetry.space_group_name_H-M   'P 1'
#
loop_
_entity.id
_entity.type
_entity.pdbx_description
1 polymer ?
#
loop_
_entity_poly.entity_id
_entity_poly.type
_entity_poly.pdbx_seq_one_letter_code
_entity_poly.pdbx_strand_id
1 'polypeptide(L)'
;MGSKQIAQETFDEAVQENITEFEMDPEEAVREAVQQFESQGVDLSNIVKAVRPPASENGQRQKHQILLTLDSLGNAVAESDLAELPVQLSAFAAQCKEQLAFRYLAGQNGAYPVVFSACQLASGDRDLLLQAFSTLAALLDGQPDLLDAAGQELLLQTLRERPEDAEMTLAGIRCVRHACLKHEQNRQDFVKGGILPLLTGAIVQHGNSADVVRTAASALRIMTFDDDIRVPFGHAHDHAKMIVLENDGLRVLIEAGK
;
A
#
# COMPACT_ATOMS: atom_id res chain seq x y z
N MET A 1 -3.29 -8.20 -23.81
CA MET A 1 -4.62 -8.75 -23.50
C MET A 1 -4.69 -8.89 -21.99
N GLY A 2 -5.67 -8.30 -21.32
CA GLY A 2 -5.81 -8.45 -19.87
C GLY A 2 -6.10 -9.91 -19.53
N SER A 3 -5.38 -10.47 -18.57
CA SER A 3 -5.74 -11.76 -17.97
C SER A 3 -7.11 -11.65 -17.31
N LYS A 4 -7.90 -12.73 -17.34
CA LYS A 4 -9.18 -12.76 -16.60
C LYS A 4 -8.84 -12.77 -15.10
N GLN A 5 -9.61 -12.06 -14.29
CA GLN A 5 -9.47 -12.05 -12.83
C GLN A 5 -10.76 -12.54 -12.20
N ILE A 6 -10.67 -13.11 -10.99
CA ILE A 6 -11.80 -13.55 -10.17
C ILE A 6 -11.73 -12.88 -8.80
N ALA A 7 -12.83 -12.91 -8.05
CA ALA A 7 -12.86 -12.48 -6.65
C ALA A 7 -12.33 -13.59 -5.73
N GLN A 8 -11.87 -13.22 -4.52
CA GLN A 8 -11.40 -14.19 -3.53
C GLN A 8 -12.52 -15.18 -3.16
N GLU A 9 -13.76 -14.69 -3.06
CA GLU A 9 -14.93 -15.49 -2.72
C GLU A 9 -15.17 -16.59 -3.75
N THR A 10 -14.99 -16.29 -5.04
CA THR A 10 -15.14 -17.28 -6.12
C THR A 10 -14.08 -18.38 -6.03
N PHE A 11 -12.83 -18.02 -5.70
CA PHE A 11 -11.78 -19.02 -5.50
C PHE A 11 -12.05 -19.87 -4.26
N ASP A 12 -12.41 -19.22 -3.16
CA ASP A 12 -12.73 -19.85 -1.87
C ASP A 12 -13.94 -20.80 -1.96
N GLU A 13 -14.93 -20.49 -2.80
CA GLU A 13 -16.08 -21.34 -3.07
C GLU A 13 -15.69 -22.59 -3.85
N ALA A 14 -14.88 -22.45 -4.91
CA ALA A 14 -14.40 -23.60 -5.69
C ALA A 14 -13.54 -24.55 -4.83
N VAL A 15 -12.66 -24.01 -3.98
CA VAL A 15 -11.89 -24.84 -3.04
C VAL A 15 -12.83 -25.55 -2.05
N GLN A 16 -13.86 -24.86 -1.57
CA GLN A 16 -14.81 -25.47 -0.63
C GLN A 16 -15.63 -26.59 -1.29
N GLU A 17 -16.08 -26.40 -2.53
CA GLU A 17 -16.78 -27.40 -3.34
C GLU A 17 -15.91 -28.64 -3.55
N ASN A 18 -14.64 -28.45 -3.90
CA ASN A 18 -13.64 -29.52 -3.99
C ASN A 18 -13.52 -30.35 -2.70
N ILE A 19 -13.51 -29.69 -1.54
CA ILE A 19 -13.45 -30.38 -0.23
C ILE A 19 -14.75 -31.12 0.07
N THR A 20 -15.92 -30.51 -0.15
CA THR A 20 -17.20 -31.07 0.32
C THR A 20 -17.85 -32.04 -0.66
N GLU A 21 -17.80 -31.75 -1.95
CA GLU A 21 -18.48 -32.56 -2.97
C GLU A 21 -17.59 -33.70 -3.46
N PHE A 22 -16.28 -33.51 -3.46
CA PHE A 22 -15.30 -34.49 -3.93
C PHE A 22 -14.45 -35.09 -2.80
N GLU A 23 -14.74 -34.74 -1.54
CA GLU A 23 -14.05 -35.24 -0.33
C GLU A 23 -12.52 -35.09 -0.40
N MET A 24 -12.03 -34.05 -1.08
CA MET A 24 -10.61 -33.81 -1.25
C MET A 24 -9.95 -33.31 0.04
N ASP A 25 -8.68 -33.68 0.22
CA ASP A 25 -7.82 -33.06 1.22
C ASP A 25 -7.69 -31.55 0.94
N PRO A 26 -7.66 -30.67 1.97
CA PRO A 26 -7.67 -29.22 1.75
C PRO A 26 -6.51 -28.69 0.87
N GLU A 27 -5.32 -29.24 1.04
CA GLU A 27 -4.14 -28.90 0.23
C GLU A 27 -4.30 -29.39 -1.22
N GLU A 28 -4.96 -30.52 -1.44
CA GLU A 28 -5.32 -31.01 -2.77
C GLU A 28 -6.38 -30.13 -3.42
N ALA A 29 -7.44 -29.79 -2.70
CA ALA A 29 -8.52 -28.94 -3.18
C ALA A 29 -8.03 -27.56 -3.65
N VAL A 30 -7.10 -26.94 -2.90
CA VAL A 30 -6.46 -25.67 -3.30
C VAL A 30 -5.65 -25.85 -4.58
N ARG A 31 -4.83 -26.91 -4.69
CA ARG A 31 -4.02 -27.16 -5.89
C ARG A 31 -4.90 -27.39 -7.12
N GLU A 32 -5.98 -28.13 -6.97
CA GLU A 32 -6.93 -28.39 -8.06
C GLU A 32 -7.63 -27.11 -8.50
N ALA A 33 -8.13 -26.29 -7.57
CA ALA A 33 -8.76 -25.01 -7.89
C ALA A 33 -7.78 -24.07 -8.63
N VAL A 34 -6.52 -24.00 -8.18
CA VAL A 34 -5.47 -23.23 -8.86
C VAL A 34 -5.30 -23.71 -10.31
N GLN A 35 -5.15 -25.02 -10.52
CA GLN A 35 -4.98 -25.60 -11.85
C GLN A 35 -6.20 -25.34 -12.74
N GLN A 36 -7.41 -25.47 -12.19
CA GLN A 36 -8.66 -25.24 -12.90
C GLN A 36 -8.77 -23.80 -13.40
N PHE A 37 -8.51 -22.80 -12.54
CA PHE A 37 -8.60 -21.40 -12.94
C PHE A 37 -7.47 -20.98 -13.88
N GLU A 38 -6.23 -21.42 -13.64
CA GLU A 38 -5.10 -21.12 -14.51
C GLU A 38 -5.28 -21.73 -15.91
N SER A 39 -5.87 -22.93 -16.02
CA SER A 39 -6.20 -23.56 -17.31
C SER A 39 -7.21 -22.76 -18.14
N GLN A 40 -8.03 -21.94 -17.48
CA GLN A 40 -9.01 -21.04 -18.10
C GLN A 40 -8.41 -19.65 -18.43
N GLY A 41 -7.12 -19.44 -18.16
CA GLY A 41 -6.42 -18.19 -18.35
C GLY A 41 -6.75 -17.13 -17.30
N VAL A 42 -7.18 -17.54 -16.10
CA VAL A 42 -7.38 -16.65 -14.96
C VAL A 42 -6.04 -16.37 -14.28
N ASP A 43 -5.77 -15.11 -14.00
CA ASP A 43 -4.63 -14.65 -13.22
C ASP A 43 -5.00 -14.61 -11.72
N LEU A 44 -4.30 -15.44 -10.95
CA LEU A 44 -4.51 -15.62 -9.51
C LEU A 44 -3.46 -14.89 -8.66
N SER A 45 -2.70 -13.94 -9.23
CA SER A 45 -1.67 -13.18 -8.49
C SER A 45 -2.22 -12.38 -7.30
N ASN A 46 -3.49 -12.00 -7.36
CA ASN A 46 -4.19 -11.27 -6.29
C ASN A 46 -5.03 -12.18 -5.37
N ILE A 47 -4.95 -13.51 -5.54
CA ILE A 47 -5.76 -14.47 -4.80
C ILE A 47 -4.93 -15.14 -3.70
N VAL A 48 -5.48 -15.18 -2.50
CA VAL A 48 -4.93 -15.90 -1.36
C VAL A 48 -5.16 -17.38 -1.57
N LYS A 49 -4.08 -18.14 -1.70
CA LYS A 49 -4.07 -19.59 -1.94
C LYS A 49 -3.76 -20.39 -0.67
N ALA A 50 -4.02 -19.82 0.51
CA ALA A 50 -3.78 -20.48 1.78
C ALA A 50 -4.92 -21.45 2.10
N VAL A 51 -4.57 -22.63 2.62
CA VAL A 51 -5.56 -23.56 3.15
C VAL A 51 -6.26 -22.91 4.34
N ARG A 52 -7.59 -22.92 4.32
CA ARG A 52 -8.39 -22.45 5.45
C ARG A 52 -8.62 -23.61 6.42
N PRO A 53 -8.53 -23.36 7.74
CA PRO A 53 -8.98 -24.34 8.72
C PRO A 53 -10.45 -24.71 8.45
N PRO A 54 -10.86 -25.95 8.78
CA PRO A 54 -12.24 -26.37 8.63
C PRO A 54 -13.18 -25.41 9.38
N ALA A 55 -14.42 -25.28 8.89
CA ALA A 55 -15.44 -24.46 9.53
C ALA A 55 -15.56 -24.82 11.02
N SER A 56 -15.80 -23.81 11.87
CA SER A 56 -16.03 -24.06 13.30
C SER A 56 -17.25 -24.98 13.50
N GLU A 57 -17.42 -25.57 14.68
CA GLU A 57 -18.57 -26.41 15.03
C GLU A 57 -19.93 -25.75 14.74
N ASN A 58 -19.98 -24.41 14.65
CA ASN A 58 -21.16 -23.62 14.32
C ASN A 58 -21.37 -23.42 12.80
N GLY A 59 -20.59 -24.07 11.93
CA GLY A 59 -20.68 -23.96 10.47
C GLY A 59 -20.20 -22.63 9.89
N GLN A 60 -19.60 -21.76 10.71
CA GLN A 60 -19.04 -20.48 10.23
C GLN A 60 -17.66 -20.70 9.62
N ARG A 61 -17.50 -20.27 8.37
CA ARG A 61 -16.20 -20.26 7.67
C ARG A 61 -15.23 -19.35 8.44
N GLN A 62 -14.03 -19.85 8.71
CA GLN A 62 -12.99 -19.00 9.27
C GLN A 62 -12.55 -17.97 8.22
N LYS A 63 -12.53 -16.69 8.60
CA LYS A 63 -12.00 -15.62 7.77
C LYS A 63 -10.50 -15.83 7.54
N HIS A 64 -10.00 -15.32 6.43
CA HIS A 64 -8.55 -15.23 6.19
C HIS A 64 -7.87 -14.47 7.32
N GLN A 65 -6.67 -14.88 7.72
CA GLN A 65 -5.95 -14.30 8.86
C GLN A 65 -5.78 -12.77 8.73
N ILE A 66 -5.54 -12.27 7.51
CA ILE A 66 -5.47 -10.84 7.21
C ILE A 66 -6.77 -10.08 7.51
N LEU A 67 -7.91 -10.71 7.29
CA LEU A 67 -9.22 -10.12 7.60
C LEU A 67 -9.50 -10.14 9.10
N LEU A 68 -9.06 -11.18 9.82
CA LEU A 68 -9.14 -11.22 11.29
C LEU A 68 -8.28 -10.11 11.92
N THR A 69 -7.06 -9.93 11.43
CA THR A 69 -6.17 -8.86 11.90
C THR A 69 -6.73 -7.47 11.53
N LEU A 70 -7.35 -7.32 10.35
CA LEU A 70 -8.04 -6.09 9.97
C LEU A 70 -9.24 -5.79 10.88
N ASP A 71 -10.05 -6.79 11.21
CA ASP A 71 -11.18 -6.64 12.15
C ASP A 71 -10.68 -6.15 13.53
N SER A 72 -9.62 -6.76 14.06
CA SER A 72 -9.00 -6.33 15.33
C SER A 72 -8.46 -4.91 15.28
N LEU A 73 -7.79 -4.52 14.18
CA LEU A 73 -7.32 -3.15 13.96
C LEU A 73 -8.52 -2.17 13.88
N GLY A 74 -9.58 -2.55 13.17
CA GLY A 74 -10.81 -1.78 13.07
C GLY A 74 -11.48 -1.54 14.42
N ASN A 75 -11.50 -2.55 15.29
CA ASN A 75 -12.02 -2.44 16.65
C ASN A 75 -11.16 -1.50 17.50
N ALA A 76 -9.83 -1.64 17.47
CA ALA A 76 -8.92 -0.75 18.19
C ALA A 76 -9.09 0.72 17.75
N VAL A 77 -9.29 0.96 16.45
CA VAL A 77 -9.60 2.30 15.91
C VAL A 77 -10.96 2.80 16.40
N ALA A 78 -12.01 1.98 16.32
CA ALA A 78 -13.37 2.36 16.72
C ALA A 78 -13.47 2.70 18.21
N GLU A 79 -12.73 1.98 19.05
CA GLU A 79 -12.67 2.18 20.50
C GLU A 79 -11.62 3.23 20.90
N SER A 80 -10.83 3.74 19.95
CA SER A 80 -9.69 4.62 20.20
C SER A 80 -8.70 4.02 21.22
N ASP A 81 -8.50 2.70 21.16
CA ASP A 81 -7.60 1.98 22.05
C ASP A 81 -6.15 2.17 21.62
N LEU A 82 -5.53 3.25 22.12
CA LEU A 82 -4.15 3.61 21.82
C LEU A 82 -3.12 2.60 22.38
N ALA A 83 -3.52 1.72 23.31
CA ALA A 83 -2.62 0.68 23.82
C ALA A 83 -2.54 -0.51 22.87
N GLU A 84 -3.66 -0.88 22.26
CA GLU A 84 -3.74 -2.03 21.34
C GLU A 84 -3.41 -1.64 19.89
N LEU A 85 -3.63 -0.38 19.50
CA LEU A 85 -3.40 0.11 18.15
C LEU A 85 -1.98 -0.19 17.60
N PRO A 86 -0.87 0.03 18.35
CA PRO A 86 0.47 -0.33 17.90
C PRO A 86 0.62 -1.83 17.62
N VAL A 87 0.00 -2.70 18.43
CA VAL A 87 0.08 -4.15 18.26
C VAL A 87 -0.60 -4.56 16.95
N GLN A 88 -1.80 -4.04 16.73
CA GLN A 88 -2.61 -4.37 15.54
C GLN A 88 -2.01 -3.79 14.26
N LEU A 89 -1.48 -2.56 14.29
CA LEU A 89 -0.78 -1.96 13.15
C LEU A 89 0.45 -2.80 12.75
N SER A 90 1.24 -3.25 13.74
CA SER A 90 2.42 -4.08 13.48
C SER A 90 2.05 -5.42 12.82
N ALA A 91 1.05 -6.12 13.38
CA ALA A 91 0.58 -7.39 12.85
C ALA A 91 0.02 -7.24 11.42
N PHE A 92 -0.80 -6.22 11.17
CA PHE A 92 -1.37 -5.96 9.86
C PHE A 92 -0.30 -5.58 8.82
N ALA A 93 0.66 -4.73 9.20
CA ALA A 93 1.78 -4.35 8.34
C ALA A 93 2.68 -5.54 7.98
N ALA A 94 2.90 -6.47 8.91
CA ALA A 94 3.68 -7.68 8.67
C ALA A 94 3.01 -8.54 7.59
N GLN A 95 1.71 -8.82 7.74
CA GLN A 95 0.96 -9.61 6.76
C GLN A 95 0.85 -8.90 5.40
N CYS A 96 0.66 -7.58 5.36
CA CYS A 96 0.69 -6.83 4.10
C CYS A 96 2.00 -7.00 3.32
N LYS A 97 3.14 -7.18 4.02
CA LYS A 97 4.46 -7.37 3.38
C LYS A 97 4.71 -8.78 2.87
N GLU A 98 3.91 -9.77 3.29
CA GLU A 98 4.13 -11.16 2.88
C GLU A 98 3.81 -11.38 1.40
N GLN A 99 2.64 -10.94 0.93
CA GLN A 99 2.23 -11.16 -0.45
C GLN A 99 1.19 -10.14 -0.94
N LEU A 100 1.20 -9.88 -2.25
CA LEU A 100 0.26 -8.98 -2.92
C LEU A 100 -1.20 -9.37 -2.67
N ALA A 101 -1.51 -10.66 -2.72
CA ALA A 101 -2.86 -11.18 -2.49
C ALA A 101 -3.45 -10.78 -1.13
N PHE A 102 -2.64 -10.74 -0.06
CA PHE A 102 -3.12 -10.29 1.25
C PHE A 102 -3.51 -8.81 1.23
N ARG A 103 -2.70 -7.98 0.58
CA ARG A 103 -3.00 -6.55 0.43
C ARG A 103 -4.27 -6.35 -0.37
N TYR A 104 -4.44 -7.10 -1.46
CA TYR A 104 -5.61 -7.02 -2.33
C TYR A 104 -6.89 -7.43 -1.60
N LEU A 105 -6.85 -8.57 -0.89
CA LEU A 105 -7.96 -9.03 -0.08
C LEU A 105 -8.33 -8.01 1.01
N ALA A 106 -7.34 -7.47 1.72
CA ALA A 106 -7.58 -6.45 2.74
C ALA A 106 -8.14 -5.15 2.16
N GLY A 107 -7.60 -4.69 1.02
CA GLY A 107 -8.06 -3.50 0.30
C GLY A 107 -9.52 -3.60 -0.11
N GLN A 108 -9.93 -4.74 -0.69
CA GLN A 108 -11.33 -5.03 -1.05
C GLN A 108 -12.27 -5.11 0.17
N ASN A 109 -11.72 -5.33 1.36
CA ASN A 109 -12.46 -5.41 2.62
C ASN A 109 -12.29 -4.16 3.51
N GLY A 110 -11.96 -3.01 2.92
CA GLY A 110 -11.98 -1.72 3.64
C GLY A 110 -10.74 -1.45 4.50
N ALA A 111 -9.58 -2.03 4.18
CA ALA A 111 -8.35 -1.75 4.92
C ALA A 111 -7.92 -0.28 4.90
N TYR A 112 -8.11 0.42 3.76
CA TYR A 112 -7.70 1.82 3.63
C TYR A 112 -8.36 2.75 4.67
N PRO A 113 -9.70 2.83 4.78
CA PRO A 113 -10.34 3.71 5.75
C PRO A 113 -9.95 3.38 7.20
N VAL A 114 -9.72 2.10 7.54
CA VAL A 114 -9.26 1.68 8.87
C VAL A 114 -7.85 2.21 9.16
N VAL A 115 -6.89 1.99 8.25
CA VAL A 115 -5.51 2.46 8.43
C VAL A 115 -5.43 4.00 8.39
N PHE A 116 -6.22 4.65 7.54
CA PHE A 116 -6.31 6.12 7.50
C PHE A 116 -6.82 6.69 8.83
N SER A 117 -7.88 6.09 9.39
CA SER A 117 -8.41 6.48 10.70
C SER A 117 -7.38 6.26 11.82
N ALA A 118 -6.58 5.18 11.75
CA ALA A 118 -5.47 4.97 12.66
C ALA A 118 -4.41 6.09 12.56
N CYS A 119 -4.07 6.55 11.35
CA CYS A 119 -3.18 7.70 11.16
C CYS A 119 -3.76 8.98 11.80
N GLN A 120 -5.07 9.21 11.69
CA GLN A 120 -5.72 10.38 12.29
C GLN A 120 -5.66 10.35 13.82
N LEU A 121 -5.98 9.20 14.42
CA LEU A 121 -5.86 8.99 15.87
C LEU A 121 -4.42 9.17 16.37
N ALA A 122 -3.45 8.74 15.57
CA ALA A 122 -2.03 8.83 15.88
C ALA A 122 -1.44 10.24 15.72
N SER A 123 -2.17 11.23 15.18
CA SER A 123 -1.62 12.55 14.83
C SER A 123 -0.87 13.29 15.96
N GLY A 124 -1.26 13.04 17.22
CA GLY A 124 -0.62 13.59 18.41
C GLY A 124 0.60 12.81 18.94
N ASP A 125 0.84 11.59 18.45
CA ASP A 125 1.92 10.71 18.88
C ASP A 125 2.83 10.39 17.70
N ARG A 126 4.08 10.86 17.77
CA ARG A 126 5.06 10.72 16.69
C ARG A 126 5.32 9.26 16.33
N ASP A 127 5.54 8.40 17.33
CA ASP A 127 5.99 7.03 17.09
C ASP A 127 4.82 6.18 16.59
N LEU A 128 3.62 6.41 17.14
CA LEU A 128 2.40 5.77 16.65
C LEU A 128 2.06 6.21 15.22
N LEU A 129 2.22 7.50 14.90
CA LEU A 129 1.99 8.02 13.53
C LEU A 129 2.99 7.42 12.54
N LEU A 130 4.26 7.30 12.94
CA LEU A 130 5.30 6.67 12.12
C LEU A 130 4.95 5.21 11.81
N GLN A 131 4.41 4.49 12.79
CA GLN A 131 3.96 3.12 12.62
C GLN A 131 2.71 3.03 11.72
N ALA A 132 1.76 3.95 11.89
CA ALA A 132 0.57 4.02 11.05
C ALA A 132 0.95 4.32 9.58
N PHE A 133 1.89 5.24 9.34
CA PHE A 133 2.42 5.53 8.00
C PHE A 133 3.19 4.35 7.42
N SER A 134 3.96 3.63 8.23
CA SER A 134 4.64 2.41 7.78
C SER A 134 3.65 1.30 7.38
N THR A 135 2.51 1.24 8.06
CA THR A 135 1.41 0.33 7.75
C THR A 135 0.69 0.75 6.47
N LEU A 136 0.40 2.05 6.32
CA LEU A 136 -0.18 2.62 5.10
C LEU A 136 0.71 2.37 3.88
N ALA A 137 2.03 2.61 4.00
CA ALA A 137 2.99 2.32 2.93
C ALA A 137 2.97 0.83 2.52
N ALA A 138 2.87 -0.08 3.50
CA ALA A 138 2.78 -1.51 3.21
C ALA A 138 1.47 -1.86 2.48
N LEU A 139 0.34 -1.27 2.87
CA LEU A 139 -0.96 -1.50 2.22
C LEU A 139 -1.00 -0.97 0.77
N LEU A 140 -0.44 0.23 0.54
CA LEU A 140 -0.43 0.89 -0.77
C LEU A 140 0.49 0.22 -1.79
N ASP A 141 1.41 -0.66 -1.39
CA ASP A 141 2.38 -1.26 -2.30
C ASP A 141 1.71 -2.16 -3.36
N GLY A 142 1.60 -1.65 -4.59
CA GLY A 142 0.86 -2.29 -5.67
C GLY A 142 -0.65 -2.00 -5.67
N GLN A 143 -1.12 -1.09 -4.81
CA GLN A 143 -2.52 -0.66 -4.72
C GLN A 143 -2.64 0.87 -4.63
N PRO A 144 -2.17 1.62 -5.65
CA PRO A 144 -2.18 3.08 -5.64
C PRO A 144 -3.60 3.67 -5.58
N ASP A 145 -4.59 2.96 -6.11
CA ASP A 145 -6.00 3.36 -6.16
C ASP A 145 -6.68 3.50 -4.80
N LEU A 146 -6.09 2.93 -3.74
CA LEU A 146 -6.66 3.03 -2.38
C LEU A 146 -6.55 4.44 -1.81
N LEU A 147 -5.55 5.23 -2.21
CA LEU A 147 -5.29 6.53 -1.61
C LEU A 147 -6.27 7.58 -2.16
N ASP A 148 -7.06 8.18 -1.26
CA ASP A 148 -7.96 9.28 -1.59
C ASP A 148 -7.33 10.67 -1.35
N ALA A 149 -8.07 11.73 -1.69
CA ALA A 149 -7.61 13.10 -1.52
C ALA A 149 -7.29 13.48 -0.06
N ALA A 150 -8.01 12.91 0.92
CA ALA A 150 -7.75 13.17 2.34
C ALA A 150 -6.43 12.53 2.79
N GLY A 151 -6.15 11.31 2.31
CA GLY A 151 -4.86 10.65 2.49
C GLY A 151 -3.71 11.41 1.83
N GLN A 152 -3.91 11.92 0.62
CA GLN A 152 -2.91 12.75 -0.07
C GLN A 152 -2.57 14.01 0.73
N GLU A 153 -3.58 14.73 1.22
CA GLU A 153 -3.34 15.95 2.02
C GLU A 153 -2.65 15.61 3.35
N LEU A 154 -3.04 14.54 4.04
CA LEU A 154 -2.38 14.11 5.27
C LEU A 154 -0.88 13.85 5.05
N LEU A 155 -0.51 13.18 3.96
CA LEU A 155 0.89 12.92 3.62
C LEU A 155 1.66 14.21 3.31
N LEU A 156 1.07 15.11 2.51
CA LEU A 156 1.67 16.40 2.19
C LEU A 156 1.85 17.27 3.43
N GLN A 157 0.81 17.40 4.25
CA GLN A 157 0.84 18.15 5.50
C GLN A 157 1.93 17.62 6.44
N THR A 158 2.02 16.29 6.63
CA THR A 158 3.03 15.69 7.50
C THR A 158 4.45 16.00 7.03
N LEU A 159 4.70 15.93 5.72
CA LEU A 159 6.01 16.28 5.14
C LEU A 159 6.35 17.77 5.28
N ARG A 160 5.35 18.67 5.24
CA ARG A 160 5.54 20.11 5.43
C ARG A 160 5.80 20.47 6.91
N GLU A 161 5.10 19.83 7.83
CA GLU A 161 5.13 20.17 9.26
C GLU A 161 6.32 19.54 10.00
N ARG A 162 6.85 18.42 9.50
CA ARG A 162 7.92 17.66 10.17
C ARG A 162 9.16 17.45 9.28
N PRO A 163 9.71 18.50 8.63
CA PRO A 163 10.83 18.34 7.70
C PRO A 163 12.11 17.86 8.39
N GLU A 164 12.29 18.12 9.69
CA GLU A 164 13.45 17.70 10.48
C GLU A 164 13.43 16.22 10.89
N ASP A 165 12.29 15.55 10.80
CA ASP A 165 12.15 14.16 11.22
C ASP A 165 12.43 13.21 10.05
N ALA A 166 13.66 12.68 10.02
CA ALA A 166 14.13 11.82 8.93
C ALA A 166 13.28 10.55 8.75
N GLU A 167 12.83 9.93 9.85
CA GLU A 167 12.05 8.69 9.81
C GLU A 167 10.62 8.96 9.33
N MET A 168 10.00 10.02 9.82
CA MET A 168 8.67 10.43 9.36
C MET A 168 8.70 10.85 7.89
N THR A 169 9.72 11.61 7.50
CA THR A 169 9.96 12.00 6.09
C THR A 169 10.10 10.76 5.20
N LEU A 170 10.91 9.78 5.62
CA LEU A 170 11.08 8.52 4.91
C LEU A 170 9.75 7.76 4.75
N ALA A 171 8.97 7.63 5.83
CA ALA A 171 7.69 6.93 5.81
C ALA A 171 6.65 7.62 4.91
N GLY A 172 6.55 8.95 4.99
CA GLY A 172 5.66 9.74 4.13
C GLY A 172 6.03 9.61 2.65
N ILE A 173 7.31 9.76 2.31
CA ILE A 173 7.79 9.61 0.91
C ILE A 173 7.57 8.19 0.39
N ARG A 174 7.68 7.15 1.24
CA ARG A 174 7.32 5.77 0.86
C ARG A 174 5.85 5.66 0.46
N CYS A 175 4.93 6.23 1.24
CA CYS A 175 3.50 6.24 0.88
C CYS A 175 3.26 6.94 -0.46
N VAL A 176 3.80 8.14 -0.64
CA VAL A 176 3.72 8.90 -1.91
C VAL A 176 4.23 8.06 -3.08
N ARG A 177 5.37 7.38 -2.91
CA ARG A 177 5.96 6.55 -3.94
C ARG A 177 5.03 5.42 -4.37
N HIS A 178 4.48 4.68 -3.41
CA HIS A 178 3.57 3.56 -3.70
C HIS A 178 2.25 4.05 -4.30
N ALA A 179 1.74 5.21 -3.85
CA ALA A 179 0.53 5.81 -4.41
C ALA A 179 0.71 6.35 -5.84
N CYS A 180 1.93 6.70 -6.25
CA CYS A 180 2.21 7.27 -7.58
C CYS A 180 2.63 6.25 -8.64
N LEU A 181 3.14 5.08 -8.24
CA LEU A 181 3.61 4.07 -9.18
C LEU A 181 2.45 3.51 -10.01
N LYS A 182 2.56 3.52 -11.35
CA LYS A 182 1.48 3.13 -12.28
C LYS A 182 0.15 3.88 -12.08
N HIS A 183 0.19 5.09 -11.52
CA HIS A 183 -1.01 5.88 -11.27
C HIS A 183 -0.82 7.37 -11.60
N GLU A 184 -1.28 7.78 -12.78
CA GLU A 184 -1.00 9.14 -13.31
C GLU A 184 -1.73 10.24 -12.52
N GLN A 185 -3.00 10.03 -12.17
CA GLN A 185 -3.77 11.07 -11.49
C GLN A 185 -3.16 11.43 -10.12
N ASN A 186 -2.83 10.42 -9.31
CA ASN A 186 -2.07 10.61 -8.06
C ASN A 186 -0.77 11.41 -8.26
N ARG A 187 0.03 11.12 -9.30
CA ARG A 187 1.24 11.93 -9.59
C ARG A 187 0.90 13.40 -9.81
N GLN A 188 -0.10 13.68 -10.64
CA GLN A 188 -0.51 15.05 -10.90
C GLN A 188 -1.01 15.75 -9.63
N ASP A 189 -1.79 15.05 -8.80
CA ASP A 189 -2.37 15.64 -7.60
C ASP A 189 -1.29 15.93 -6.54
N PHE A 190 -0.32 15.03 -6.36
CA PHE A 190 0.84 15.31 -5.52
C PHE A 190 1.72 16.45 -6.06
N VAL A 191 1.95 16.52 -7.37
CA VAL A 191 2.72 17.64 -7.98
C VAL A 191 1.99 18.97 -7.79
N LYS A 192 0.67 19.02 -8.04
CA LYS A 192 -0.17 20.20 -7.76
C LYS A 192 -0.17 20.56 -6.28
N GLY A 193 -0.13 19.55 -5.40
CA GLY A 193 0.00 19.71 -3.95
C GLY A 193 1.40 20.13 -3.47
N GLY A 194 2.38 20.29 -4.37
CA GLY A 194 3.71 20.77 -4.01
C GLY A 194 4.65 19.69 -3.44
N ILE A 195 4.52 18.43 -3.88
CA ILE A 195 5.42 17.36 -3.45
C ILE A 195 6.88 17.58 -3.91
N LEU A 196 7.10 18.18 -5.09
CA LEU A 196 8.43 18.32 -5.69
C LEU A 196 9.43 19.08 -4.81
N PRO A 197 9.11 20.28 -4.26
CA PRO A 197 10.01 20.98 -3.36
C PRO A 197 10.21 20.24 -2.02
N LEU A 198 9.23 19.44 -1.57
CA LEU A 198 9.39 18.61 -0.38
C LEU A 198 10.38 17.47 -0.61
N LEU A 199 10.37 16.85 -1.79
CA LEU A 199 11.31 15.78 -2.15
C LEU A 199 12.74 16.31 -2.30
N THR A 200 12.94 17.43 -3.00
CA THR A 200 14.28 18.02 -3.14
C THR A 200 14.76 18.59 -1.80
N GLY A 201 13.88 19.22 -1.04
CA GLY A 201 14.14 19.66 0.33
C GLY A 201 14.58 18.51 1.24
N ALA A 202 13.89 17.36 1.20
CA ALA A 202 14.26 16.18 1.99
C ALA A 202 15.66 15.65 1.66
N ILE A 203 16.07 15.69 0.38
CA ILE A 203 17.44 15.29 -0.03
C ILE A 203 18.49 16.23 0.57
N VAL A 204 18.23 17.54 0.57
CA VAL A 204 19.14 18.54 1.13
C VAL A 204 19.19 18.43 2.66
N GLN A 205 18.03 18.40 3.31
CA GLN A 205 17.87 18.33 4.75
C GLN A 205 18.52 17.08 5.35
N HIS A 206 18.28 15.93 4.71
CA HIS A 206 18.68 14.62 5.21
C HIS A 206 19.80 14.00 4.37
N GLY A 207 20.71 14.82 3.84
CA GLY A 207 21.79 14.36 2.94
C GLY A 207 22.68 13.25 3.54
N ASN A 208 22.79 13.18 4.87
CA ASN A 208 23.53 12.12 5.57
C ASN A 208 22.75 10.81 5.72
N SER A 209 21.45 10.80 5.41
CA SER A 209 20.59 9.61 5.47
C SER A 209 20.43 9.01 4.07
N ALA A 210 21.22 7.97 3.80
CA ALA A 210 21.17 7.26 2.52
C ALA A 210 19.77 6.74 2.19
N ASP A 211 18.97 6.35 3.18
CA ASP A 211 17.60 5.90 3.00
C ASP A 211 16.65 7.01 2.54
N VAL A 212 16.73 8.19 3.17
CA VAL A 212 15.89 9.34 2.78
C VAL A 212 16.28 9.82 1.39
N VAL A 213 17.57 10.02 1.14
CA VAL A 213 18.08 10.48 -0.17
C VAL A 213 17.66 9.52 -1.28
N ARG A 214 17.87 8.21 -1.11
CA ARG A 214 17.47 7.19 -2.10
C ARG A 214 15.96 7.18 -2.33
N THR A 215 15.17 7.28 -1.26
CA THR A 215 13.71 7.19 -1.36
C THR A 215 13.13 8.45 -2.00
N ALA A 216 13.63 9.63 -1.66
CA ALA A 216 13.24 10.90 -2.26
C ALA A 216 13.65 10.99 -3.74
N ALA A 217 14.88 10.60 -4.09
CA ALA A 217 15.33 10.53 -5.48
C ALA A 217 14.49 9.53 -6.31
N SER A 218 14.15 8.38 -5.73
CA SER A 218 13.25 7.40 -6.36
C SER A 218 11.85 7.96 -6.57
N ALA A 219 11.31 8.72 -5.60
CA ALA A 219 10.03 9.39 -5.74
C ALA A 219 10.06 10.46 -6.84
N LEU A 220 11.12 11.30 -6.92
CA LEU A 220 11.31 12.26 -8.03
C LEU A 220 11.32 11.55 -9.39
N ARG A 221 12.01 10.40 -9.49
CA ARG A 221 12.03 9.58 -10.70
C ARG A 221 10.63 9.05 -11.05
N ILE A 222 9.83 8.64 -10.08
CA ILE A 222 8.46 8.16 -10.35
C ILE A 222 7.56 9.28 -10.86
N MET A 223 7.78 10.54 -10.45
CA MET A 223 7.01 11.67 -11.00
C MET A 223 7.24 11.85 -12.51
N THR A 224 8.29 11.27 -13.08
CA THR A 224 8.60 11.34 -14.52
C THR A 224 8.24 10.06 -15.29
N PHE A 225 7.49 9.14 -14.68
CA PHE A 225 7.04 7.92 -15.35
C PHE A 225 5.79 8.13 -16.20
N ASP A 226 5.71 7.34 -17.27
CA ASP A 226 4.54 7.20 -18.14
C ASP A 226 4.15 5.71 -18.16
N ASP A 227 3.75 5.21 -16.98
CA ASP A 227 3.59 3.78 -16.68
C ASP A 227 2.16 3.38 -16.28
N ASP A 228 1.20 4.31 -16.35
CA ASP A 228 -0.21 4.04 -16.13
C ASP A 228 -0.91 3.74 -17.46
N ILE A 229 -1.14 2.44 -17.73
CA ILE A 229 -1.76 1.97 -18.97
C ILE A 229 -3.22 2.43 -19.17
N ARG A 230 -3.86 2.99 -18.14
CA ARG A 230 -5.25 3.43 -18.19
C ARG A 230 -5.40 4.81 -18.82
N VAL A 231 -4.30 5.57 -18.91
CA VAL A 231 -4.26 6.88 -19.55
C VAL A 231 -3.35 6.83 -20.78
N PRO A 232 -3.73 7.48 -21.89
CA PRO A 232 -2.92 7.47 -23.11
C PRO A 232 -1.72 8.40 -23.07
N PHE A 233 -1.74 9.42 -22.20
CA PHE A 233 -0.69 10.43 -22.05
C PHE A 233 -0.59 10.86 -20.58
N GLY A 234 0.63 10.95 -20.06
CA GLY A 234 0.93 11.56 -18.76
C GLY A 234 1.66 12.90 -18.85
N HIS A 235 1.99 13.49 -17.70
CA HIS A 235 2.75 14.74 -17.56
C HIS A 235 4.23 14.54 -17.24
N ALA A 236 4.80 13.38 -17.60
CA ALA A 236 6.19 13.03 -17.30
C ALA A 236 7.21 14.10 -17.74
N HIS A 237 7.04 14.67 -18.94
CA HIS A 237 7.93 15.72 -19.45
C HIS A 237 7.82 17.03 -18.67
N ASP A 238 6.59 17.46 -18.37
CA ASP A 238 6.32 18.68 -17.60
C ASP A 238 6.90 18.54 -16.18
N HIS A 239 6.66 17.40 -15.52
CA HIS A 239 7.21 17.13 -14.20
C HIS A 239 8.74 17.12 -14.21
N ALA A 240 9.39 16.52 -15.22
CA ALA A 240 10.84 16.55 -15.35
C ALA A 240 11.38 17.98 -15.47
N LYS A 241 10.69 18.84 -16.25
CA LYS A 241 11.02 20.26 -16.39
C LYS A 241 10.85 21.00 -15.06
N MET A 242 9.74 20.79 -14.34
CA MET A 242 9.50 21.40 -13.02
C MET A 242 10.55 20.96 -11.99
N ILE A 243 10.93 19.68 -11.99
CA ILE A 243 11.99 19.15 -11.10
C ILE A 243 13.30 19.91 -11.32
N VAL A 244 13.71 20.12 -12.58
CA VAL A 244 15.00 20.76 -12.88
C VAL A 244 14.95 22.28 -12.77
N LEU A 245 13.95 22.93 -13.37
CA LEU A 245 13.90 24.37 -13.52
C LEU A 245 13.32 25.11 -12.31
N GLU A 246 12.40 24.48 -11.57
CA GLU A 246 11.68 25.14 -10.47
C GLU A 246 12.12 24.61 -9.10
N ASN A 247 12.68 23.41 -9.03
CA ASN A 247 13.03 22.74 -7.78
C ASN A 247 14.52 22.39 -7.65
N ASP A 248 15.38 22.92 -8.55
CA ASP A 248 16.84 22.71 -8.57
C ASP A 248 17.27 21.23 -8.55
N GLY A 249 16.40 20.32 -8.98
CA GLY A 249 16.56 18.88 -8.76
C GLY A 249 17.86 18.30 -9.33
N LEU A 250 18.34 18.82 -10.47
CA LEU A 250 19.61 18.37 -11.05
C LEU A 250 20.80 18.67 -10.13
N ARG A 251 20.88 19.89 -9.59
CA ARG A 251 21.96 20.29 -8.68
C ARG A 251 21.88 19.48 -7.39
N VAL A 252 20.69 19.40 -6.79
CA VAL A 252 20.44 18.67 -5.54
C VAL A 252 20.87 17.20 -5.66
N LEU A 253 20.48 16.52 -6.74
CA LEU A 253 20.83 15.11 -6.96
C LEU A 253 22.34 14.90 -7.19
N ILE A 254 23.01 15.80 -7.91
CA ILE A 254 24.46 15.73 -8.12
C ILE A 254 25.22 15.94 -6.79
N GLU A 255 24.78 16.88 -5.97
CA GLU A 255 25.43 17.18 -4.69
C GLU A 255 25.25 16.03 -3.69
N ALA A 256 24.06 15.43 -3.63
CA ALA A 256 23.79 14.28 -2.76
C ALA A 256 24.51 12.98 -3.18
N GLY A 257 25.05 12.92 -4.41
CA GLY A 257 25.81 11.77 -4.91
C GLY A 257 27.32 11.87 -4.72
N LYS A 258 27.83 12.95 -4.13
CA LYS A 258 29.25 13.15 -3.80
C LYS A 258 29.60 12.54 -2.45
#